data_AF-A0AAW4IIQ5-F1
#
_entry.id   AF-A0AAW4IIQ5-F1
#
_cell.length_a   1.000
_cell.length_b   1.000
_cell.length_c   1.000
_cell.angle_alpha   90.00
_cell.angle_beta   90.00
_cell.angle_gamma   90.00
#
_symmetry.space_group_name_H-M   'P 1'
#
loop_
_entity.id
_entity.type
_entity.pdbx_description
1 polymer ?
#
loop_
_entity_poly.entity_id
_entity_poly.type
_entity_poly.pdbx_seq_one_letter_code
_entity_poly.pdbx_strand_id
1 'polypeptide(L)' 'MDLLESVMLCLLLGLVGASAMAYHADNEPRDVRLLVGLTTLWGAGTAAALIA' A
#
# COMPACT_ATOMS: atom_id res chain seq x y z
N MET A 1 -11.49 14.26 -8.55
CA MET A 1 -10.80 12.97 -8.52
C MET A 1 -11.52 12.02 -9.43
N ASP A 2 -10.81 11.50 -10.42
CA ASP A 2 -11.35 10.52 -11.36
C ASP A 2 -11.51 9.16 -10.68
N LEU A 3 -12.27 8.28 -11.36
CA LEU A 3 -12.52 6.92 -10.90
C LEU A 3 -11.20 6.17 -10.64
N LEU A 4 -10.24 6.32 -11.53
CA LEU A 4 -8.93 5.68 -11.43
C LEU A 4 -8.19 6.14 -10.17
N GLU A 5 -8.11 7.45 -9.93
CA GLU A 5 -7.46 8.04 -8.75
C GLU A 5 -8.10 7.53 -7.46
N SER A 6 -9.44 7.45 -7.43
CA SER A 6 -10.18 6.94 -6.28
C SER A 6 -9.88 5.47 -6.01
N VAL A 7 -9.83 4.64 -7.05
CA VAL A 7 -9.46 3.22 -6.94
C VAL A 7 -8.02 3.07 -6.44
N MET A 8 -7.09 3.88 -6.95
CA MET A 8 -5.69 3.83 -6.54
C MET A 8 -5.51 4.17 -5.06
N LEU A 9 -6.20 5.21 -4.57
CA LEU A 9 -6.20 5.55 -3.15
C LEU A 9 -6.87 4.49 -2.27
N CYS A 10 -7.98 3.89 -2.72
CA CYS A 10 -8.62 2.79 -2.01
C CYS A 10 -7.69 1.58 -1.87
N LEU A 11 -7.00 1.21 -2.95
CA LEU A 11 -6.02 0.12 -2.94
C LEU A 11 -4.85 0.45 -2.00
N LEU A 12 -4.35 1.70 -2.04
CA LEU A 12 -3.27 2.13 -1.15
C LEU A 12 -3.69 2.03 0.33
N LEU A 13 -4.90 2.47 0.68
CA LEU A 13 -5.46 2.32 2.03
C LEU A 13 -5.56 0.85 2.46
N GLY A 14 -6.04 -0.01 1.57
CA GLY A 14 -6.11 -1.46 1.83
C GLY A 14 -4.73 -2.07 2.09
N LEU A 15 -3.72 -1.68 1.31
CA LEU A 15 -2.36 -2.18 1.43
C LEU A 15 -1.68 -1.72 2.74
N VAL A 16 -1.92 -0.47 3.13
CA VAL A 16 -1.48 0.07 4.44
C VAL A 16 -2.15 -0.69 5.59
N GLY A 17 -3.46 -0.93 5.50
CA GLY A 17 -4.20 -1.70 6.50
C GLY A 17 -3.69 -3.14 6.61
N ALA A 18 -3.45 -3.81 5.47
CA ALA A 18 -2.89 -5.16 5.42
C ALA A 18 -1.48 -5.20 6.03
N SER A 19 -0.64 -4.20 5.73
CA SER A 19 0.71 -4.08 6.32
C SER A 19 0.65 -3.92 7.84
N ALA A 20 -0.26 -3.09 8.36
CA ALA A 20 -0.44 -2.90 9.79
C ALA A 20 -0.93 -4.18 10.48
N MET A 21 -1.93 -4.87 9.90
CA MET A 21 -2.39 -6.16 10.43
C MET A 21 -1.29 -7.21 10.37
N ALA A 22 -0.51 -7.26 9.29
CA ALA A 22 0.58 -8.21 9.15
C ALA A 22 1.66 -8.00 10.23
N TYR A 23 1.96 -6.75 10.57
CA TYR A 23 2.86 -6.39 11.66
C TYR A 23 2.30 -6.81 13.04
N HIS A 24 0.99 -6.71 13.25
CA HIS A 24 0.34 -7.06 14.51
C HIS A 24 0.10 -8.56 14.72
N ALA A 25 -0.01 -9.34 13.64
CA ALA A 25 -0.40 -10.75 13.71
C ALA A 25 0.78 -11.74 13.87
N ASP A 26 1.94 -11.27 14.36
CA ASP A 26 3.15 -12.09 14.59
C ASP A 26 3.61 -12.87 13.32
N ASN A 27 3.38 -12.30 12.13
CA ASN A 27 3.82 -12.91 10.88
C ASN A 27 5.35 -12.88 10.77
N GLU A 28 5.88 -13.76 9.91
CA GLU A 28 7.30 -13.83 9.60
C GLU A 28 7.83 -12.44 9.21
N PRO A 29 8.89 -11.91 9.86
CA PRO A 29 9.37 -10.54 9.63
C PRO A 29 9.74 -10.25 8.16
N ARG A 30 10.11 -11.30 7.41
CA ARG A 30 10.41 -11.23 5.99
C ARG A 30 9.17 -10.90 5.16
N ASP A 31 8.04 -11.53 5.45
CA ASP A 31 6.80 -11.37 4.69
C ASP A 31 6.21 -9.99 4.97
N VAL A 32 6.27 -9.55 6.23
CA VAL A 32 5.90 -8.17 6.61
C VAL A 32 6.77 -7.15 5.87
N ARG A 33 8.09 -7.36 5.79
CA ARG A 33 8.99 -6.46 5.03
C ARG A 33 8.68 -6.43 3.53
N LEU A 34 8.37 -7.57 2.92
CA LEU A 34 7.99 -7.63 1.51
C LEU A 34 6.68 -6.88 1.26
N LEU A 35 5.67 -7.08 2.12
CA LEU A 35 4.39 -6.40 2.02
C LEU A 35 4.53 -4.88 2.22
N VAL A 36 5.35 -4.45 3.18
CA VAL A 36 5.67 -3.03 3.38
C VAL A 36 6.40 -2.47 2.16
N GLY A 37 7.36 -3.20 1.59
CA GLY A 37 8.06 -2.79 0.38
C GLY A 37 7.15 -2.65 -0.85
N LEU A 38 6.20 -3.56 -1.01
CA LEU A 38 5.17 -3.45 -2.05
C LEU A 38 4.25 -2.25 -1.80
N THR A 39 3.90 -1.99 -0.53
CA THR A 39 3.07 -0.86 -0.13
C THR A 39 3.73 0.48 -0.42
N THR A 40 5.02 0.61 -0.12
CA THR A 40 5.76 1.83 -0.42
C THR A 40 5.93 2.03 -1.92
N LEU A 41 6.21 0.96 -2.68
CA LEU A 41 6.32 1.04 -4.14
C LEU A 41 4.99 1.46 -4.79
N TRP A 42 3.88 0.87 -4.37
CA TRP A 42 2.55 1.23 -4.84
C TRP A 42 2.18 2.67 -4.44
N GLY A 43 2.51 3.08 -3.22
CA GLY A 43 2.32 4.45 -2.75
C GLY A 43 3.11 5.47 -3.57
N ALA A 44 4.36 5.17 -3.92
CA ALA A 44 5.17 6.01 -4.79
C ALA A 44 4.57 6.12 -6.21
N GLY A 45 4.11 5.00 -6.78
CA GLY A 45 3.42 5.01 -8.07
C GLY A 45 2.10 5.79 -8.04
N THR A 46 1.35 5.69 -6.94
CA THR A 46 0.11 6.45 -6.75
C THR A 46 0.37 7.95 -6.62
N ALA A 47 1.36 8.34 -5.84
CA ALA A 47 1.76 9.74 -5.73
C ALA A 47 2.24 10.31 -7.07
N ALA A 48 3.06 9.55 -7.81
CA ALA A 48 3.53 9.97 -9.13
C ALA A 48 2.36 10.16 -10.12
N ALA A 49 1.37 9.26 -10.10
CA ALA A 49 0.19 9.37 -10.97
C ALA A 49 -0.74 10.54 -10.62
N LEU A 50 -0.86 10.89 -9.33
CA LEU A 50 -1.71 12.01 -8.88
C LEU A 50 -1.08 13.39 -9.12
N ILE A 51 0.24 13.43 -9.33
CA ILE A 51 0.99 14.68 -9.58
C ILE A 51 1.22 14.90 -11.08
N ALA A 52 1.09 13.86 -11.91
CA ALA A 52 1.24 13.90 -13.36
C ALA A 52 0.01 14.52 -14.06
#